data_AF-A0A4Q2DQD3-F1
#
_entry.id   AF-A0A4Q2DQD3-F1
#
_cell.length_a   1.000
_cell.length_b   1.000
_cell.length_c   1.000
_cell.angle_alpha   90.00
_cell.angle_beta   90.00
_cell.angle_gamma   90.00
#
_symmetry.space_group_name_H-M   'P 1'
#
loop_
_entity.id
_entity.type
_entity.pdbx_description
1 polymer ?
#
loop_
_entity_poly.entity_id
_entity_poly.type
_entity_poly.pdbx_seq_one_letter_code
_entity_poly.pdbx_strand_id
1 'polypeptide(L)'
;MSESSATSDTTVPADYKKTFANKRVPSQFADPCAEASKASMDCLNRNNYDRDACLEYFQAYRECKNAWIQQRKEDRRAGRPTA
;
A
#
# COMPACT_ATOMS: atom_id res chain seq x y z
N MET A 1 -22.68 3.27 -22.20
CA MET A 1 -22.06 1.93 -22.10
C MET A 1 -20.83 2.14 -21.23
N SER A 2 -20.88 2.00 -19.89
CA SER A 2 -21.08 0.74 -19.15
C SER A 2 -20.18 -0.35 -19.75
N GLU A 3 -19.28 -1.02 -19.04
CA GLU A 3 -19.19 -1.29 -17.60
C GLU A 3 -17.79 -1.87 -17.34
N SER A 4 -17.28 -1.70 -16.12
CA SER A 4 -16.51 -2.70 -15.37
C SER A 4 -15.29 -3.36 -16.05
N SER A 5 -14.08 -3.06 -15.59
CA SER A 5 -13.49 -3.82 -14.46
C SER A 5 -13.46 -5.32 -14.72
N ALA A 6 -12.44 -5.77 -15.45
CA ALA A 6 -11.91 -7.13 -15.43
C ALA A 6 -10.40 -7.01 -15.73
N THR A 7 -9.59 -6.70 -14.73
CA THR A 7 -8.94 -7.74 -13.91
C THR A 7 -9.10 -7.48 -12.41
N SER A 8 -10.31 -7.71 -11.91
CA SER A 8 -10.49 -8.37 -10.62
C SER A 8 -9.82 -9.74 -10.67
N ASP A 9 -8.63 -9.86 -10.09
CA ASP A 9 -8.27 -10.89 -9.10
C ASP A 9 -6.75 -10.91 -8.89
N THR A 10 -6.26 -10.12 -7.93
CA THR A 10 -5.23 -10.51 -6.93
C THR A 10 -4.78 -9.25 -6.18
N THR A 11 -5.32 -9.14 -4.96
CA THR A 11 -4.81 -8.33 -3.83
C THR A 11 -4.82 -6.81 -3.98
N VAL A 12 -5.99 -6.21 -3.70
CA VAL A 12 -6.00 -5.09 -2.75
C VAL A 12 -5.36 -5.63 -1.47
N PRO A 13 -4.16 -5.17 -1.05
CA PRO A 13 -3.57 -5.68 0.17
C PRO A 13 -4.50 -5.28 1.31
N ALA A 14 -4.96 -6.31 2.02
CA ALA A 14 -5.92 -6.22 3.11
C ALA A 14 -5.56 -5.05 4.02
N ASP A 15 -6.55 -4.16 4.22
CA ASP A 15 -6.62 -3.16 5.28
C ASP A 15 -5.25 -2.73 5.82
N TYR A 16 -4.59 -1.79 5.15
CA TYR A 16 -3.41 -1.10 5.69
C TYR A 16 -3.63 -0.64 7.15
N LYS A 17 -4.89 -0.35 7.53
CA LYS A 17 -5.36 -0.05 8.89
C LYS A 17 -5.06 -1.15 9.92
N LYS A 18 -5.08 -2.43 9.54
CA LYS A 18 -4.81 -3.58 10.44
C LYS A 18 -3.32 -3.69 10.80
N THR A 19 -2.42 -3.23 9.94
CA THR A 19 -0.97 -3.19 10.22
C THR A 19 -0.66 -2.25 11.40
N PHE A 20 -1.49 -1.21 11.61
CA PHE A 20 -1.37 -0.28 12.73
C PHE A 20 -1.97 -0.80 14.04
N ALA A 21 -2.91 -1.75 14.00
CA ALA A 21 -3.57 -2.25 15.20
C ALA A 21 -2.62 -3.06 16.12
N ASN A 22 -1.61 -3.72 15.52
CA ASN A 22 -0.70 -4.62 16.24
C ASN A 22 0.73 -4.10 16.39
N LYS A 23 1.12 -2.99 15.75
CA LYS A 23 2.45 -2.38 15.93
C LYS A 23 2.32 -1.07 16.71
N ARG A 24 2.49 -1.18 18.03
CA ARG A 24 2.47 -0.07 19.01
C ARG A 24 3.63 0.94 18.85
N VAL A 25 4.44 0.82 17.80
CA VAL A 25 5.50 1.77 17.47
C VAL A 25 5.64 1.78 15.94
N PRO A 26 5.44 2.91 15.24
CA PRO A 26 5.88 3.07 13.87
C PRO A 26 7.42 3.09 13.87
N SER A 27 8.01 1.90 13.96
CA SER A 27 9.44 1.71 13.76
C SER A 27 9.83 2.29 12.40
N GLN A 28 11.02 2.88 12.28
CA GLN A 28 11.60 3.32 11.02
C GLN A 28 11.69 2.22 9.95
N PHE A 29 11.43 0.97 10.34
CA PHE A 29 11.40 -0.23 9.49
C PHE A 29 9.99 -0.78 9.23
N ALA A 30 8.94 -0.16 9.76
CA ALA A 30 7.56 -0.58 9.54
C ALA A 30 6.99 0.17 8.32
N ASP A 31 7.25 -0.35 7.12
CA ASP A 31 6.58 0.14 5.91
C ASP A 31 5.13 -0.37 5.88
N PRO A 32 4.11 0.50 6.00
CA PRO A 32 2.71 0.07 5.98
C PRO A 32 2.28 -0.45 4.61
N CYS A 33 3.09 -0.21 3.57
CA CYS A 33 2.90 -0.72 2.22
C CYS A 33 3.86 -1.88 1.88
N ALA A 34 4.46 -2.54 2.87
CA ALA A 34 5.34 -3.69 2.65
C ALA A 34 4.67 -4.79 1.80
N GLU A 35 3.37 -5.03 2.01
CA GLU A 35 2.58 -5.96 1.20
C GLU A 35 2.45 -5.49 -0.25
N ALA A 36 2.19 -4.20 -0.49
CA ALA A 36 2.14 -3.63 -1.84
C ALA A 36 3.52 -3.68 -2.53
N SER A 37 4.61 -3.46 -1.77
CA SER A 37 5.98 -3.62 -2.25
C SER A 37 6.30 -5.06 -2.62
N LYS A 38 5.82 -6.03 -1.83
CA LYS A 38 6.00 -7.45 -2.12
C LYS A 38 5.22 -7.85 -3.38
N ALA A 39 3.99 -7.36 -3.53
CA ALA A 39 3.16 -7.61 -4.72
C ALA A 39 3.79 -7.03 -6.00
N SER A 40 4.33 -5.81 -5.95
CA SER A 40 5.00 -5.22 -7.12
C SER A 40 6.27 -5.99 -7.51
N MET A 41 7.05 -6.44 -6.52
CA MET A 41 8.23 -7.29 -6.78
C MET A 41 7.85 -8.67 -7.32
N ASP A 42 6.75 -9.27 -6.85
CA ASP A 42 6.26 -10.55 -7.37
C ASP A 42 5.77 -10.40 -8.82
N CYS A 43 5.08 -9.30 -9.14
CA CYS A 43 4.74 -8.97 -10.53
C CYS A 43 5.97 -8.86 -11.42
N LEU A 44 7.01 -8.14 -10.98
CA LEU A 44 8.26 -8.02 -11.74
C LEU A 44 8.92 -9.39 -11.97
N ASN A 45 9.00 -10.22 -10.92
CA ASN A 45 9.60 -11.56 -11.03
C ASN A 45 8.87 -12.45 -12.05
N ARG A 46 7.54 -12.32 -12.16
CA ARG A 46 6.72 -13.10 -13.10
C ARG A 46 6.74 -12.55 -14.53
N ASN A 47 6.99 -11.25 -14.70
CA ASN A 47 6.96 -10.57 -16.00
C ASN A 47 8.35 -10.16 -16.50
N ASN A 48 9.42 -10.90 -16.14
CA ASN A 48 10.80 -10.62 -16.56
C ASN A 48 11.26 -9.17 -16.24
N TYR A 49 10.84 -8.63 -15.11
CA TYR A 49 11.09 -7.25 -14.68
C TYR A 49 10.53 -6.18 -15.63
N ASP A 50 9.51 -6.51 -16.41
CA ASP A 50 8.74 -5.53 -17.17
C ASP A 50 7.98 -4.60 -16.21
N ARG A 51 8.38 -3.33 -16.21
CA ARG A 51 7.81 -2.31 -15.33
C ARG A 51 6.45 -1.84 -15.82
N ASP A 52 6.20 -1.90 -17.12
CA ASP A 52 4.97 -1.42 -17.74
C ASP A 52 3.80 -2.36 -17.43
N ALA A 53 4.07 -3.67 -17.42
CA ALA A 53 3.11 -4.68 -16.97
C ALA A 53 2.72 -4.55 -15.49
N CYS A 54 3.56 -3.91 -14.66
CA CYS A 54 3.39 -3.82 -13.22
C CYS A 54 3.03 -2.40 -12.72
N LEU A 55 2.68 -1.47 -13.61
CA LEU A 55 2.36 -0.08 -13.26
C LEU A 55 1.25 0.05 -12.20
N GLU A 56 0.26 -0.81 -12.25
CA GLU A 56 -0.85 -0.83 -11.29
C GLU A 56 -0.37 -1.17 -9.86
N TYR A 57 0.56 -2.12 -9.71
CA TYR A 57 1.15 -2.45 -8.41
C TYR A 57 2.00 -1.29 -7.88
N PHE A 58 2.70 -0.56 -8.76
CA PHE A 58 3.43 0.65 -8.37
C PHE A 58 2.50 1.82 -8.02
N GLN A 59 1.34 1.92 -8.67
CA GLN A 59 0.31 2.89 -8.31
C GLN A 59 -0.25 2.59 -6.91
N ALA A 60 -0.64 1.35 -6.64
CA ALA A 60 -1.11 0.93 -5.32
C ALA A 60 -0.09 1.22 -4.19
N TYR A 61 1.20 0.97 -4.44
CA TYR A 61 2.27 1.34 -3.50
C TYR A 61 2.33 2.86 -3.24
N ARG A 62 2.28 3.68 -4.31
CA ARG A 62 2.29 5.15 -4.20
C ARG A 62 1.07 5.66 -3.43
N GLU A 63 -0.11 5.13 -3.71
CA GLU A 63 -1.36 5.48 -3.02
C GLU A 63 -1.30 5.11 -1.54
N CYS A 64 -0.80 3.92 -1.21
CA CYS A 64 -0.65 3.48 0.18
C CYS A 64 0.30 4.42 0.96
N LYS A 65 1.44 4.78 0.35
CA LYS A 65 2.39 5.72 0.95
C LYS A 65 1.78 7.11 1.13
N ASN A 66 1.02 7.59 0.14
CA ASN A 66 0.32 8.87 0.22
C ASN A 66 -0.72 8.86 1.34
N ALA A 67 -1.56 7.83 1.40
CA ALA A 67 -2.57 7.66 2.44
C ALA A 67 -1.94 7.62 3.84
N TRP A 68 -0.81 6.92 3.99
CA TRP A 68 -0.08 6.88 5.26
C TRP A 68 0.46 8.25 5.69
N ILE A 69 1.06 9.00 4.76
CA ILE A 69 1.54 10.36 5.05
C ILE A 69 0.37 11.27 5.43
N GLN A 70 -0.76 11.17 4.73
CA GLN A 70 -1.96 11.95 5.07
C GLN A 70 -2.50 11.56 6.44
N GLN A 71 -2.61 10.26 6.74
CA GLN A 71 -3.07 9.77 8.02
C GLN A 71 -2.14 10.21 9.17
N ARG A 72 -0.80 10.23 8.98
CA ARG A 72 0.13 10.84 9.95
C ARG A 72 -0.05 12.35 10.13
N LYS A 73 -0.33 13.08 9.04
CA LYS A 73 -0.59 14.52 9.10
C LYS A 73 -1.90 14.80 9.85
N GLU A 74 -2.93 14.00 9.59
CA GLU A 74 -4.22 14.06 10.27
C GLU A 74 -4.10 13.69 11.74
N ASP A 75 -3.41 12.60 12.08
CA ASP A 75 -3.15 12.21 13.47
C ASP A 75 -2.41 13.31 14.23
N ARG A 76 -1.39 13.93 13.61
CA ARG A 76 -0.68 15.09 14.17
C ARG A 76 -1.62 16.28 14.37
N ARG A 77 -2.51 16.56 13.41
CA ARG A 77 -3.49 17.65 13.48
C ARG A 77 -4.57 17.39 14.54
N ALA A 78 -4.96 16.14 14.72
CA ALA A 78 -5.95 15.68 15.69
C ALA A 78 -5.37 15.47 17.10
N GLY A 79 -4.05 15.71 17.29
CA GLY A 79 -3.38 15.51 18.57
C GLY A 79 -3.31 14.05 19.02
N ARG A 80 -3.48 13.08 18.11
CA ARG A 80 -3.33 11.66 18.43
C ARG A 80 -1.84 11.35 18.53
N PRO A 81 -1.33 10.88 19.68
CA PRO A 81 0.07 10.51 19.79
C PRO A 81 0.31 9.29 18.90
N THR A 82 1.13 9.48 17.86
CA THR A 82 1.76 8.36 17.15
C THR A 82 2.84 7.81 18.07
N ALA A 83 2.45 7.00 19.04
CA ALA A 83 3.34 6.22 19.90
C ALA A 83 3.74 4.92 19.17
#